data_AF-A0A2E5KQJ2-F1
#
_entry.id   AF-A0A2E5KQJ2-F1
#
_cell.length_a   1.000
_cell.length_b   1.000
_cell.length_c   1.000
_cell.angle_alpha   90.00
_cell.angle_beta   90.00
_cell.angle_gamma   90.00
#
_symmetry.space_group_name_H-M   'P 1'
#
loop_
_entity.id
_entity.type
_entity.pdbx_description
1 polymer ?
#
loop_
_entity_poly.entity_id
_entity_poly.type
_entity_poly.pdbx_seq_one_letter_code
_entity_poly.pdbx_strand_id
1 'polypeptide(L)'
;MARCHVRRLLRVFLEQAENRQPPDHHPTEVEAIAFQRGRKMYPTFPPNATVDLGLPSGVNPLRIENWLQDIIEIFPHTFMIASAHWYTLVWFWPLDVDRTLIYGETFAYEAETVDDHMAHTYFRTRLREVFREDVGIIESIHRRLKSGVMDDMYLSQQELLLQKPYAAVDELVARP
;
A
#
# COMPACT_ATOMS: atom_id res chain seq x y z
N MET A 1 -25.82 5.41 -20.72
CA MET A 1 -24.66 6.34 -20.85
C MET A 1 -24.37 6.96 -19.48
N ALA A 2 -23.57 6.30 -18.65
CA ALA A 2 -23.16 6.84 -17.36
C ALA A 2 -21.80 7.55 -17.51
N ARG A 3 -21.81 8.89 -17.57
CA ARG A 3 -20.59 9.70 -17.43
C ARG A 3 -20.23 9.73 -15.95
N CYS A 4 -19.48 8.71 -15.51
CA CYS A 4 -18.95 8.65 -14.17
C CYS A 4 -17.99 9.84 -13.94
N HIS A 5 -18.29 10.64 -12.91
CA HIS A 5 -17.56 11.84 -12.54
C HIS A 5 -16.20 11.48 -11.91
N VAL A 6 -15.22 11.09 -12.75
CA VAL A 6 -13.83 10.81 -12.31
C VAL A 6 -13.24 11.98 -11.50
N ARG A 7 -13.62 13.22 -11.82
CA ARG A 7 -13.16 14.43 -11.10
C ARG A 7 -13.66 14.54 -9.65
N ARG A 8 -14.81 13.94 -9.29
CA ARG A 8 -15.36 14.04 -7.93
C ARG A 8 -14.78 12.97 -7.01
N LEU A 9 -14.54 11.77 -7.54
CA LEU A 9 -13.84 10.67 -6.85
C LEU A 9 -12.40 11.05 -6.49
N LEU A 10 -11.69 11.75 -7.38
CA LEU A 10 -10.32 12.22 -7.09
C LEU A 10 -10.28 13.16 -5.88
N ARG A 11 -11.28 14.04 -5.73
CA ARG A 11 -11.31 15.02 -4.63
C ARG A 11 -11.52 14.35 -3.26
N VAL A 12 -12.37 13.33 -3.18
CA VAL A 12 -12.57 12.55 -1.93
C VAL A 12 -11.31 11.79 -1.56
N PHE A 13 -10.60 11.19 -2.54
CA PHE A 13 -9.32 10.54 -2.28
C PHE A 13 -8.23 11.52 -1.82
N LEU A 14 -8.19 12.73 -2.38
CA LEU A 14 -7.24 13.77 -1.97
C LEU A 14 -7.55 14.34 -0.57
N GLU A 15 -8.83 14.47 -0.19
CA GLU A 15 -9.23 14.89 1.17
C GLU A 15 -8.93 13.82 2.23
N GLN A 16 -8.93 12.52 1.87
CA GLN A 16 -8.51 11.42 2.76
C GLN A 16 -6.98 11.23 2.79
N ALA A 17 -6.26 11.79 1.81
CA ALA A 17 -4.80 11.81 1.77
C ALA A 17 -4.18 12.92 2.64
N GLU A 18 -4.99 13.78 3.27
CA GLU A 18 -4.58 14.57 4.44
C GLU A 18 -4.41 13.65 5.67
N ASN A 19 -3.55 12.64 5.56
CA ASN A 19 -2.96 11.99 6.72
C ASN A 19 -1.93 12.96 7.30
N ARG A 20 -2.44 14.03 7.94
CA ARG A 20 -1.68 14.73 8.95
C ARG A 20 -1.23 13.66 9.94
N GLN A 21 0.08 13.55 10.14
CA GLN A 21 0.61 12.97 11.36
C GLN A 21 -0.23 13.48 12.54
N PRO A 22 -0.60 12.62 13.51
CA PRO A 22 -1.29 13.07 14.71
C PRO A 22 -0.58 14.34 15.22
N PRO A 23 -1.31 15.41 15.59
CA PRO A 23 -0.69 16.68 15.97
C PRO A 23 0.29 16.55 17.15
N ASP A 24 0.25 15.42 17.85
CA ASP A 24 1.04 14.98 18.98
C ASP A 24 2.09 13.89 18.65
N HIS A 25 2.32 13.57 17.37
CA HIS A 25 3.40 12.63 17.01
C HIS A 25 4.77 13.26 17.29
N HIS A 26 5.44 12.73 18.30
CA HIS A 26 6.82 13.05 18.60
C HIS A 26 7.73 11.98 17.98
N PRO A 27 8.50 12.31 16.92
CA PRO A 27 9.37 11.32 16.30
C PRO A 27 10.37 10.81 17.32
N THR A 28 10.56 9.49 17.34
CA THR A 28 11.64 8.89 18.16
C THR A 28 12.99 9.42 17.69
N GLU A 29 14.03 9.38 18.54
CA GLU A 29 15.38 9.82 18.13
C GLU A 29 15.86 9.10 16.87
N VAL A 30 15.57 7.79 16.76
CA VAL A 30 15.92 6.98 15.58
C VAL A 30 15.14 7.44 14.35
N GLU A 31 13.84 7.73 14.48
CA GLU A 31 13.02 8.25 13.39
C GLU A 31 13.51 9.63 12.93
N ALA A 32 13.87 10.51 13.87
CA ALA A 32 14.39 11.83 13.56
C ALA A 32 15.72 11.75 12.78
N ILE A 33 16.63 10.88 13.23
CA ILE A 33 17.91 10.65 12.54
C ILE A 33 17.69 10.06 11.15
N ALA A 34 16.84 9.05 11.02
CA ALA A 34 16.50 8.45 9.71
C ALA A 34 15.86 9.48 8.77
N PHE A 35 15.01 10.37 9.29
CA PHE A 35 14.38 11.43 8.51
C PHE A 35 15.36 12.50 8.02
N GLN A 36 16.26 12.93 8.91
CA GLN A 36 17.15 14.07 8.65
C GLN A 36 18.32 13.71 7.75
N ARG A 37 18.78 12.45 7.81
CA ARG A 37 20.04 12.03 7.19
C ARG A 37 19.83 11.03 6.06
N GLY A 38 18.81 10.18 6.17
CA GLY A 38 18.50 9.17 5.17
C GLY A 38 17.63 9.68 4.03
N ARG A 39 17.62 8.97 2.90
CA ARG A 39 16.57 9.18 1.89
C ARG A 39 15.22 8.74 2.48
N LYS A 40 14.16 9.46 2.12
CA LYS A 40 12.84 9.30 2.73
C LYS A 40 12.12 8.08 2.16
N MET A 41 12.43 6.92 2.71
CA MET A 41 11.88 5.63 2.24
C MET A 41 10.56 5.25 2.92
N TYR A 42 10.26 5.77 4.11
CA TYR A 42 9.05 5.42 4.84
C TYR A 42 7.96 6.48 4.59
N PRO A 43 6.67 6.12 4.73
CA PRO A 43 5.57 7.01 4.41
C PRO A 43 5.63 8.26 5.26
N THR A 44 6.12 9.32 4.64
CA THR A 44 6.09 10.68 5.14
C THR A 44 5.47 11.50 4.02
N PHE A 45 4.74 12.55 4.38
CA PHE A 45 4.23 13.52 3.42
C PHE A 45 5.11 14.76 3.50
N PRO A 46 6.39 14.75 3.06
CA PRO A 46 7.10 16.00 2.97
C PRO A 46 6.39 16.84 1.91
N PRO A 47 6.04 18.10 2.22
CA PRO A 47 5.55 19.02 1.21
C PRO A 47 6.54 19.02 0.03
N ASN A 48 6.03 18.88 -1.19
CA ASN A 48 6.80 18.95 -2.44
C ASN A 48 7.82 17.82 -2.68
N ALA A 49 7.76 16.71 -1.97
CA ALA A 49 8.74 15.63 -2.13
C ALA A 49 8.75 14.96 -3.50
N THR A 50 7.67 15.07 -4.28
CA THR A 50 7.40 14.14 -5.39
C THR A 50 7.55 14.73 -6.78
N VAL A 51 7.58 16.06 -6.92
CA VAL A 51 7.62 16.71 -8.24
C VAL A 51 9.03 16.70 -8.84
N ASP A 52 10.09 16.68 -8.01
CA ASP A 52 11.49 16.85 -8.44
C ASP A 52 12.34 15.57 -8.45
N LEU A 53 11.75 14.39 -8.20
CA LEU A 53 12.51 13.13 -8.06
C LEU A 53 12.86 12.43 -9.38
N GLY A 54 12.48 12.99 -10.53
CA GLY A 54 12.74 12.35 -11.83
C GLY A 54 12.13 10.95 -11.97
N LEU A 55 10.99 10.68 -11.30
CA LEU A 55 10.39 9.34 -11.27
C LEU A 55 10.07 8.85 -12.70
N PRO A 56 10.15 7.54 -12.99
CA PRO A 56 9.71 6.97 -14.26
C PRO A 56 8.27 7.37 -14.59
N SER A 57 7.93 7.48 -15.88
CA SER A 57 6.58 7.93 -16.30
C SER A 57 5.42 7.04 -15.83
N GLY A 58 5.70 5.79 -15.49
CA GLY A 58 4.73 4.85 -14.92
C GLY A 58 4.51 4.99 -13.41
N VAL A 59 5.32 5.79 -12.71
CA VAL A 59 5.25 6.01 -11.26
C VAL A 59 4.76 7.44 -11.02
N ASN A 60 3.74 7.58 -10.18
CA ASN A 60 2.96 8.80 -9.98
C ASN A 60 2.58 9.44 -11.34
N PRO A 61 1.81 8.75 -12.20
CA PRO A 61 1.57 9.18 -13.58
C PRO A 61 0.86 10.53 -13.68
N LEU A 62 0.11 10.92 -12.64
CA LEU A 62 -0.57 12.22 -12.55
C LEU A 62 0.28 13.29 -11.86
N ARG A 63 1.51 12.96 -11.42
CA ARG A 63 2.43 13.85 -10.70
C ARG A 63 1.75 14.58 -9.55
N ILE A 64 0.98 13.82 -8.77
CA ILE A 64 0.25 14.33 -7.62
C ILE A 64 1.26 14.86 -6.59
N GLU A 65 1.04 16.09 -6.14
CA GLU A 65 1.75 16.69 -5.01
C GLU A 65 1.40 15.91 -3.73
N ASN A 66 2.39 15.68 -2.85
CA ASN A 66 2.24 14.85 -1.65
C ASN A 66 1.86 13.38 -1.94
N TRP A 67 2.29 12.86 -3.09
CA TRP A 67 2.15 11.44 -3.41
C TRP A 67 2.99 10.58 -2.46
N LEU A 68 2.43 9.45 -2.04
CA LEU A 68 3.08 8.53 -1.12
C LEU A 68 3.62 7.31 -1.86
N GLN A 69 2.72 6.65 -2.58
CA GLN A 69 2.95 5.41 -3.29
C GLN A 69 1.82 5.16 -4.27
N ASP A 70 2.13 4.42 -5.33
CA ASP A 70 1.14 3.75 -6.16
C ASP A 70 1.00 2.31 -5.67
N ILE A 71 -0.24 1.85 -5.49
CA ILE A 71 -0.56 0.45 -5.19
C ILE A 71 -1.24 -0.13 -6.43
N ILE A 72 -0.60 -1.14 -7.01
CA ILE A 72 -1.01 -1.75 -8.26
C ILE A 72 -1.37 -3.20 -7.99
N GLU A 73 -2.65 -3.53 -8.12
CA GLU A 73 -3.13 -4.90 -8.03
C GLU A 73 -3.00 -5.57 -9.40
N ILE A 74 -2.32 -6.72 -9.42
CA ILE A 74 -2.15 -7.58 -10.58
C ILE A 74 -2.85 -8.90 -10.24
N PHE A 75 -4.11 -8.96 -10.62
CA PHE A 75 -4.95 -10.14 -10.45
C PHE A 75 -4.29 -11.38 -11.12
N PRO A 76 -4.25 -12.56 -10.47
CA PRO A 76 -5.08 -12.94 -9.31
C PRO A 76 -4.43 -12.81 -7.93
N HIS A 77 -3.12 -12.62 -7.83
CA HIS A 77 -2.44 -12.86 -6.55
C HIS A 77 -1.22 -11.98 -6.29
N THR A 78 -0.98 -10.96 -7.11
CA THR A 78 0.18 -10.10 -6.96
C THR A 78 -0.27 -8.68 -6.74
N PHE A 79 0.43 -7.95 -5.87
CA PHE A 79 0.42 -6.50 -5.95
C PHE A 79 1.83 -5.94 -5.91
N MET A 80 1.97 -4.74 -6.48
CA MET A 80 3.17 -3.95 -6.44
C MET A 80 2.89 -2.64 -5.71
N ILE A 81 3.77 -2.28 -4.80
CA ILE A 81 3.81 -0.96 -4.18
C ILE A 81 5.03 -0.24 -4.73
N ALA A 82 4.83 0.91 -5.37
CA ALA A 82 5.91 1.75 -5.89
C ALA A 82 5.93 3.09 -5.16
N SER A 83 7.09 3.47 -4.63
CA SER A 83 7.32 4.77 -3.98
C SER A 83 8.59 5.43 -4.52
N ALA A 84 8.94 6.60 -4.00
CA ALA A 84 10.04 7.44 -4.47
C ALA A 84 11.41 6.74 -4.55
N HIS A 85 11.69 5.84 -3.62
CA HIS A 85 13.03 5.26 -3.42
C HIS A 85 13.04 3.73 -3.31
N TRP A 86 11.87 3.11 -3.44
CA TRP A 86 11.71 1.68 -3.30
C TRP A 86 10.46 1.21 -4.03
N TYR A 87 10.43 -0.09 -4.32
CA TYR A 87 9.20 -0.78 -4.67
C TYR A 87 9.20 -2.16 -4.03
N THR A 88 8.02 -2.67 -3.73
CA THR A 88 7.81 -4.01 -3.18
C THR A 88 6.87 -4.78 -4.08
N LEU A 89 7.25 -6.00 -4.44
CA LEU A 89 6.37 -6.98 -5.04
C LEU A 89 5.90 -7.94 -3.95
N VAL A 90 4.60 -8.22 -3.92
CA VAL A 90 4.01 -9.16 -2.97
C VAL A 90 3.16 -10.17 -3.73
N TRP A 91 3.31 -11.44 -3.37
CA TRP A 91 2.57 -12.56 -3.92
C TRP A 91 1.80 -13.29 -2.82
N PHE A 92 0.56 -13.66 -3.14
CA PHE A 92 -0.37 -14.39 -2.28
C PHE A 92 -0.58 -15.80 -2.83
N TRP A 93 0.27 -16.74 -2.43
CA TRP A 93 0.19 -18.12 -2.92
C TRP A 93 -0.82 -18.92 -2.10
N PRO A 94 -1.95 -19.36 -2.67
CA PRO A 94 -2.89 -20.21 -1.95
C PRO A 94 -2.24 -21.57 -1.68
N LEU A 95 -2.25 -22.02 -0.43
CA LEU A 95 -1.78 -23.35 -0.04
C LEU A 95 -2.97 -24.30 0.14
N ASP A 96 -4.03 -23.81 0.77
CA ASP A 96 -5.36 -24.44 0.85
C ASP A 96 -6.42 -23.39 1.22
N VAL A 97 -7.63 -23.83 1.56
CA VAL A 97 -8.78 -22.96 1.89
C VAL A 97 -8.56 -22.07 3.13
N ASP A 98 -7.60 -22.42 4.00
CA ASP A 98 -7.34 -21.73 5.27
C ASP A 98 -5.94 -21.13 5.36
N ARG A 99 -5.09 -21.34 4.35
CA ARG A 99 -3.67 -20.98 4.40
C ARG A 99 -3.20 -20.35 3.09
N THR A 100 -2.52 -19.21 3.22
CA THR A 100 -1.87 -18.50 2.12
C THR A 100 -0.43 -18.20 2.50
N LEU A 101 0.52 -18.52 1.62
CA LEU A 101 1.89 -18.05 1.74
C LEU A 101 1.96 -16.65 1.16
N ILE A 102 2.26 -15.67 2.01
CA ILE A 102 2.53 -14.29 1.59
C ILE A 102 4.04 -14.15 1.45
N TYR A 103 4.50 -13.89 0.23
CA TYR A 103 5.91 -13.67 -0.07
C TYR A 103 6.08 -12.24 -0.58
N GLY A 104 7.05 -11.51 -0.05
CA GLY A 104 7.31 -10.13 -0.44
C GLY A 104 8.80 -9.92 -0.72
N GLU A 105 9.11 -9.25 -1.82
CA GLU A 105 10.46 -8.84 -2.18
C GLU A 105 10.49 -7.32 -2.35
N THR A 106 11.45 -6.67 -1.69
CA THR A 106 11.56 -5.21 -1.66
C THR A 106 12.88 -4.77 -2.23
N PHE A 107 12.80 -3.86 -3.19
CA PHE A 107 13.92 -3.30 -3.90
C PHE A 107 14.03 -1.81 -3.53
N ALA A 108 15.24 -1.36 -3.26
CA ALA A 108 15.55 0.03 -2.99
C ALA A 108 16.76 0.45 -3.84
N TYR A 109 17.09 1.73 -3.80
CA TYR A 109 18.31 2.26 -4.39
C TYR A 109 19.56 1.59 -3.78
N GLU A 110 20.70 1.63 -4.47
CA GLU A 110 21.97 1.12 -3.93
C GLU A 110 22.47 2.01 -2.78
N ALA A 111 22.74 1.42 -1.62
CA ALA A 111 23.22 2.16 -0.47
C ALA A 111 24.72 2.47 -0.62
N GLU A 112 25.08 3.76 -0.62
CA GLU A 112 26.46 4.22 -0.78
C GLU A 112 27.05 4.76 0.54
N THR A 113 26.19 5.16 1.47
CA THR A 113 26.59 5.82 2.72
C THR A 113 26.04 5.10 3.96
N VAL A 114 26.61 5.39 5.13
CA VAL A 114 26.09 4.89 6.41
C VAL A 114 24.65 5.36 6.63
N ASP A 115 24.33 6.59 6.20
CA ASP A 115 22.99 7.15 6.32
C ASP A 115 21.97 6.40 5.43
N ASP A 116 22.38 5.92 4.25
CA ASP A 116 21.56 5.06 3.39
C ASP A 116 21.29 3.69 4.02
N HIS A 117 22.32 3.05 4.58
CA HIS A 117 22.16 1.78 5.29
C HIS A 117 21.24 1.89 6.51
N MET A 118 21.29 3.04 7.21
CA MET A 118 20.37 3.33 8.30
C MET A 118 18.93 3.52 7.81
N ALA A 119 18.74 4.28 6.72
CA ALA A 119 17.43 4.47 6.10
C ALA A 119 16.81 3.12 5.68
N HIS A 120 17.60 2.25 5.06
CA HIS A 120 17.18 0.90 4.66
C HIS A 120 16.76 0.06 5.86
N THR A 121 17.55 0.06 6.93
CA THR A 121 17.27 -0.74 8.14
C THR A 121 15.99 -0.26 8.84
N TYR A 122 15.84 1.07 8.98
CA TYR A 122 14.65 1.67 9.55
C TYR A 122 13.41 1.34 8.72
N PHE A 123 13.51 1.53 7.39
CA PHE A 123 12.43 1.23 6.46
C PHE A 123 12.03 -0.25 6.48
N ARG A 124 12.99 -1.18 6.46
CA ARG A 124 12.71 -2.62 6.53
C ARG A 124 11.92 -2.99 7.79
N THR A 125 12.26 -2.36 8.91
CA THR A 125 11.54 -2.55 10.18
C THR A 125 10.13 -2.00 10.07
N ARG A 126 9.96 -0.77 9.55
CA ARG A 126 8.65 -0.16 9.38
C ARG A 126 7.75 -0.97 8.43
N LEU A 127 8.29 -1.38 7.29
CA LEU A 127 7.58 -2.18 6.30
C LEU A 127 7.06 -3.48 6.91
N ARG A 128 7.92 -4.21 7.65
CA ARG A 128 7.51 -5.43 8.35
C ARG A 128 6.35 -5.18 9.31
N GLU A 129 6.38 -4.10 10.09
CA GLU A 129 5.29 -3.82 11.04
C GLU A 129 3.97 -3.49 10.36
N VAL A 130 3.99 -2.76 9.25
CA VAL A 130 2.78 -2.48 8.45
C VAL A 130 2.20 -3.77 7.89
N PHE A 131 3.03 -4.62 7.27
CA PHE A 131 2.57 -5.92 6.77
C PHE A 131 2.04 -6.82 7.90
N ARG A 132 2.66 -6.79 9.08
CA ARG A 132 2.20 -7.57 10.23
C ARG A 132 0.81 -7.10 10.71
N GLU A 133 0.55 -5.80 10.69
CA GLU A 133 -0.76 -5.23 11.02
C GLU A 133 -1.83 -5.71 10.04
N ASP A 134 -1.56 -5.58 8.74
CA ASP A 134 -2.50 -6.01 7.68
C ASP A 134 -2.80 -7.50 7.75
N VAL A 135 -1.76 -8.34 7.91
CA VAL A 135 -1.93 -9.80 8.05
C VAL A 135 -2.76 -10.14 9.29
N GLY A 136 -2.56 -9.45 10.41
CA GLY A 136 -3.36 -9.65 11.62
C GLY A 136 -4.85 -9.36 11.39
N ILE A 137 -5.17 -8.33 10.60
CA ILE A 137 -6.54 -8.01 10.20
C ILE A 137 -7.10 -9.10 9.27
N ILE A 138 -6.34 -9.54 8.27
CA ILE A 138 -6.75 -10.60 7.34
C ILE A 138 -7.08 -11.90 8.09
N GLU A 139 -6.23 -12.34 9.01
CA GLU A 139 -6.47 -13.53 9.82
C GLU A 139 -7.73 -13.40 10.70
N SER A 140 -7.97 -12.21 11.26
CA SER A 140 -9.17 -11.92 12.05
C SER A 140 -10.43 -11.98 11.21
N ILE A 141 -10.40 -11.41 10.00
CA ILE A 141 -11.50 -11.46 9.04
C ILE A 141 -11.78 -12.90 8.63
N HIS A 142 -10.75 -13.66 8.24
CA HIS A 142 -10.89 -15.08 7.86
C HIS A 142 -11.56 -15.91 8.97
N ARG A 143 -11.11 -15.75 10.22
CA ARG A 143 -11.69 -16.46 11.37
C ARG A 143 -13.17 -16.11 11.59
N ARG A 144 -13.53 -14.84 11.39
CA ARG A 144 -14.92 -14.37 11.53
C ARG A 144 -15.80 -14.89 10.41
N LEU A 145 -15.35 -14.81 9.16
CA LEU A 145 -16.06 -15.34 8.00
C LEU A 145 -16.29 -16.85 8.11
N LYS A 146 -15.25 -17.60 8.53
CA LYS A 146 -15.33 -19.06 8.71
C LYS A 146 -16.34 -19.49 9.79
N SER A 147 -16.71 -18.61 10.72
CA SER A 147 -17.74 -18.93 11.71
C SER A 147 -19.13 -19.15 11.11
N GLY A 148 -19.38 -18.65 9.89
CA GLY A 148 -20.67 -18.73 9.21
C GLY A 148 -21.77 -17.87 9.83
N VAL A 149 -21.47 -17.02 10.82
CA VAL A 149 -22.46 -16.13 11.46
C VAL A 149 -22.83 -14.94 10.56
N MET A 150 -21.95 -14.56 9.65
CA MET A 150 -22.15 -13.46 8.72
C MET A 150 -22.43 -14.02 7.33
N ASP A 151 -23.70 -13.96 6.91
CA ASP A 151 -24.15 -14.43 5.60
C ASP A 151 -23.78 -13.45 4.48
N ASP A 152 -23.83 -12.14 4.78
CA ASP A 152 -23.58 -11.06 3.82
C ASP A 152 -22.59 -10.02 4.38
N MET A 153 -21.72 -9.51 3.51
CA MET A 153 -20.82 -8.39 3.81
C MET A 153 -21.12 -7.21 2.89
N TYR A 154 -21.57 -6.09 3.46
CA TYR A 154 -21.88 -4.88 2.72
C TYR A 154 -20.64 -3.99 2.62
N LEU A 155 -20.19 -3.72 1.39
CA LEU A 155 -19.05 -2.85 1.14
C LEU A 155 -19.43 -1.37 1.29
N SER A 156 -18.58 -0.60 1.96
CA SER A 156 -18.67 0.85 2.02
C SER A 156 -18.26 1.49 0.68
N GLN A 157 -18.49 2.80 0.53
CA GLN A 157 -18.04 3.55 -0.66
C GLN A 157 -16.50 3.54 -0.82
N GLN A 158 -15.76 3.44 0.29
CA GLN A 158 -14.29 3.38 0.28
C GLN A 158 -13.78 2.03 -0.25
N GLU A 159 -14.59 0.98 -0.13
CA GLU A 159 -14.27 -0.40 -0.53
C GLU A 159 -14.74 -0.75 -1.94
N LEU A 160 -15.25 0.23 -2.70
CA LEU A 160 -15.79 0.00 -4.04
C LEU A 160 -14.80 -0.69 -4.99
N LEU A 161 -13.49 -0.45 -4.80
CA LEU A 161 -12.45 -1.09 -5.62
C LEU A 161 -12.45 -2.62 -5.48
N LEU A 162 -12.83 -3.16 -4.32
CA LEU A 162 -12.88 -4.60 -4.07
C LEU A 162 -13.86 -5.34 -5.00
N GLN A 163 -14.87 -4.65 -5.52
CA GLN A 163 -15.84 -5.27 -6.43
C GLN A 163 -15.20 -5.81 -7.71
N LYS A 164 -14.09 -5.21 -8.17
CA LYS A 164 -13.42 -5.62 -9.41
C LYS A 164 -12.79 -7.02 -9.32
N PRO A 165 -11.92 -7.33 -8.33
CA PRO A 165 -11.38 -8.68 -8.20
C PRO A 165 -12.48 -9.71 -7.92
N TYR A 166 -13.53 -9.39 -7.15
CA TYR A 166 -14.67 -10.32 -6.98
C TYR A 166 -15.35 -10.66 -8.30
N ALA A 167 -15.66 -9.67 -9.13
CA ALA A 167 -16.25 -9.91 -10.46
C ALA A 167 -15.33 -10.74 -11.36
N ALA A 168 -14.01 -10.53 -11.29
CA ALA A 168 -13.03 -11.34 -12.03
C ALA A 168 -12.99 -12.80 -11.55
N VAL A 169 -13.12 -13.04 -10.25
CA VAL A 169 -13.23 -14.39 -9.67
C VAL A 169 -14.52 -15.06 -10.13
N ASP A 170 -15.66 -14.39 -10.08
CA ASP A 170 -16.95 -14.94 -10.52
C ASP A 170 -16.89 -15.36 -11.99
N GLU A 171 -16.29 -14.53 -12.86
CA GLU A 171 -16.10 -14.85 -14.27
C GLU A 171 -15.19 -16.08 -14.45
N LEU A 172 -14.12 -16.19 -13.66
CA LEU A 172 -13.18 -17.31 -13.75
C LEU A 172 -13.79 -18.63 -13.27
N VAL A 173 -14.54 -18.61 -12.18
CA VAL A 173 -15.17 -19.81 -11.61
C VAL A 173 -16.37 -20.27 -12.43
N ALA A 174 -17.06 -19.35 -13.12
CA ALA A 174 -18.15 -19.69 -14.02
C ALA A 174 -17.70 -20.33 -15.35
N ARG A 175 -16.40 -20.26 -15.69
CA ARG A 175 -15.86 -20.90 -16.89
C ARG A 175 -15.77 -22.42 -16.66
N PRO A 176 -16.25 -23.24 -17.60
CA PRO A 176 -16.23 -24.71 -17.50
C PRO A 176 -14.82 -25.30 -17.59
#